data_AF-A0A846QA34-F1
#
_entry.id   AF-A0A846QA34-F1
#
_cell.length_a   1.000
_cell.length_b   1.000
_cell.length_c   1.000
_cell.angle_alpha   90.00
_cell.angle_beta   90.00
_cell.angle_gamma   90.00
#
_symmetry.space_group_name_H-M   'P 1'
#
loop_
_entity.id
_entity.type
_entity.pdbx_description
1 polymer ?
#
loop_
_entity_poly.entity_id
_entity_poly.type
_entity_poly.pdbx_seq_one_letter_code
_entity_poly.pdbx_strand_id
1 'polypeptide(L)' 'MKLVVDEVVDTLVNGEPYVSSDLAKILNLREEKIKEILKFLTEFEFVKIINNKVRIDPDLRKVL' A
#
# COMPACT_ATOMS: atom_id res chain seq x y z
N MET A 1 -17.53 1.84 -9.09
CA MET A 1 -16.25 2.56 -8.98
C MET A 1 -15.42 1.83 -7.94
N LYS A 2 -14.32 1.19 -8.33
CA LYS A 2 -13.36 0.65 -7.36
C LYS A 2 -12.55 1.82 -6.81
N LEU A 3 -12.35 1.89 -5.50
CA LEU A 3 -11.58 3.00 -4.92
C LEU A 3 -10.08 2.72 -5.14
N VAL A 4 -9.32 3.76 -5.46
CA VAL A 4 -7.86 3.67 -5.68
C VAL A 4 -7.14 3.11 -4.45
N VAL A 5 -7.69 3.33 -3.26
CA VAL A 5 -7.17 2.79 -2.00
C VAL A 5 -7.28 1.27 -1.97
N ASP A 6 -8.40 0.70 -2.43
CA ASP A 6 -8.62 -0.76 -2.46
C ASP A 6 -7.58 -1.44 -3.35
N GLU A 7 -7.23 -0.84 -4.49
CA GLU A 7 -6.23 -1.39 -5.40
C GLU A 7 -4.81 -1.37 -4.80
N VAL A 8 -4.46 -0.33 -4.03
CA VAL A 8 -3.20 -0.26 -3.28
C VAL A 8 -3.14 -1.36 -2.23
N VAL A 9 -4.24 -1.56 -1.48
CA VAL A 9 -4.35 -2.60 -0.45
C VAL A 9 -4.27 -3.99 -1.10
N ASP A 10 -5.06 -4.27 -2.15
CA ASP A 10 -5.05 -5.54 -2.89
C ASP A 10 -3.64 -5.91 -3.37
N THR A 11 -2.90 -4.92 -3.88
CA THR A 11 -1.52 -5.11 -4.36
C THR A 11 -0.57 -5.45 -3.21
N LEU A 12 -0.74 -4.82 -2.05
CA LEU A 12 0.07 -5.07 -0.86
C LEU A 12 -0.29 -6.38 -0.13
N VAL A 13 -1.55 -6.83 -0.18
CA VAL A 13 -2.00 -8.11 0.44
C VAL A 13 -1.38 -9.31 -0.28
N ASN A 14 -1.37 -9.23 -1.62
CA ASN A 14 -1.01 -10.35 -2.49
C ASN A 14 0.46 -10.33 -2.92
N GLY A 15 1.18 -9.25 -2.62
CA GLY A 15 2.54 -9.02 -3.12
C GLY A 15 3.62 -9.01 -2.04
N GLU A 16 4.85 -8.86 -2.52
CA GLU A 16 6.05 -8.62 -1.69
C GLU A 16 6.09 -7.16 -1.19
N PRO A 17 6.95 -6.79 -0.23
CA PRO A 17 7.10 -5.40 0.18
C PRO A 17 7.56 -4.51 -0.98
N TYR A 18 6.79 -3.46 -1.29
CA TYR A 18 7.04 -2.56 -2.42
C TYR A 18 7.57 -1.19 -1.98
N VAL A 19 8.39 -0.56 -2.81
CA VAL A 19 8.68 0.87 -2.67
C VAL A 19 7.53 1.66 -3.32
N SER A 20 7.24 2.86 -2.83
CA SER A 20 6.18 3.72 -3.38
C SER A 20 6.29 3.96 -4.90
N SER A 21 7.50 4.04 -5.44
CA SER A 21 7.77 4.15 -6.88
C SER A 21 7.34 2.92 -7.69
N ASP A 22 7.41 1.73 -7.09
CA ASP A 22 7.03 0.48 -7.76
C ASP A 22 5.51 0.34 -7.78
N LEU A 23 4.85 0.65 -6.67
CA LEU A 23 3.38 0.70 -6.58
C LEU A 23 2.80 1.71 -7.58
N ALA A 24 3.46 2.86 -7.75
CA ALA A 24 3.06 3.87 -8.72
C ALA A 24 3.08 3.33 -10.17
N LYS A 25 4.10 2.53 -10.51
CA LYS A 25 4.20 1.89 -11.83
C LYS A 25 3.15 0.79 -12.01
N ILE A 26 2.98 -0.07 -11.01
CA ILE A 26 2.03 -1.19 -11.06
C ILE A 26 0.60 -0.69 -11.23
N LEU A 27 0.23 0.33 -10.46
CA LEU A 27 -1.12 0.90 -10.44
C LEU A 27 -1.33 1.99 -11.49
N ASN A 28 -0.28 2.33 -12.26
CA ASN A 28 -0.29 3.42 -13.23
C ASN A 28 -0.78 4.75 -12.62
N LEU A 29 -0.26 5.08 -11.43
CA LEU A 29 -0.60 6.26 -10.64
C LEU A 29 0.63 7.15 -10.45
N ARG A 30 0.39 8.41 -10.10
CA ARG A 30 1.48 9.31 -9.68
C ARG A 30 2.03 8.85 -8.34
N GLU A 31 3.35 8.82 -8.20
CA GLU A 31 4.02 8.43 -6.96
C GLU A 31 3.58 9.28 -5.76
N GLU A 32 3.32 10.57 -5.97
CA GLU A 32 2.77 11.46 -4.94
C GLU A 32 1.42 10.97 -4.41
N LYS A 33 0.54 10.50 -5.30
CA LYS A 33 -0.77 9.94 -4.92
C LYS A 33 -0.62 8.65 -4.12
N ILE A 34 0.31 7.79 -4.53
CA ILE A 34 0.65 6.58 -3.78
C ILE A 34 1.17 6.95 -2.39
N LYS A 35 2.04 7.94 -2.27
CA LYS A 35 2.56 8.40 -0.97
C LYS A 35 1.45 8.93 -0.06
N GLU A 36 0.49 9.68 -0.59
CA GLU A 36 -0.69 10.11 0.18
C GLU A 36 -1.49 8.91 0.72
N ILE A 37 -1.76 7.91 -0.13
CA ILE A 37 -2.51 6.71 0.25
C ILE A 37 -1.73 5.89 1.29
N LEU A 38 -0.43 5.68 1.07
CA LEU A 38 0.40 4.94 2.01
C LEU A 38 0.51 5.66 3.35
N LYS A 39 0.57 6.99 3.35
CA LYS A 39 0.55 7.80 4.58
C LYS A 39 -0.76 7.60 5.33
N PHE A 40 -1.90 7.71 4.63
CA PHE A 40 -3.22 7.41 5.20
C PHE A 40 -3.25 6.00 5.78
N LEU A 41 -2.90 4.97 5.02
CA LEU A 41 -2.88 3.58 5.51
C LEU A 41 -1.94 3.38 6.70
N THR A 42 -0.83 4.09 6.77
CA THR A 42 0.11 4.03 7.90
C THR A 42 -0.51 4.67 9.16
N GLU A 43 -1.24 5.78 9.02
CA GLU A 43 -1.94 6.46 10.13
C GLU A 43 -3.01 5.58 10.78
N PHE A 44 -3.65 4.70 10.01
CA PHE A 44 -4.62 3.71 10.51
C PHE A 44 -3.99 2.35 10.84
N GLU A 45 -2.64 2.27 10.91
CA GLU A 45 -1.90 1.05 11.21
C GLU A 45 -2.16 -0.12 10.23
N PHE A 46 -2.62 0.17 9.01
CA PHE A 46 -2.86 -0.84 7.96
C PHE A 46 -1.58 -1.39 7.34
N VAL A 47 -0.57 -0.53 7.24
CA VAL A 47 0.70 -0.85 6.59
C VAL A 47 1.87 -0.37 7.42
N LYS A 48 2.99 -1.07 7.32
CA LYS A 48 4.26 -0.71 7.96
C LYS A 48 5.32 -0.44 6.91
N ILE A 49 6.11 0.60 7.14
CA ILE A 49 7.25 0.97 6.30
C ILE A 49 8.54 0.45 6.97
N ILE A 50 9.24 -0.45 6.29
CA ILE A 50 10.49 -1.05 6.76
C ILE A 50 11.51 -0.98 5.64
N ASN A 51 12.68 -0.39 5.90
CA ASN A 51 13.74 -0.21 4.90
C ASN A 51 13.22 0.43 3.59
N ASN A 52 12.39 1.47 3.71
CA ASN A 52 11.77 2.18 2.59
C ASN A 52 10.80 1.34 1.73
N LYS A 53 10.42 0.14 2.19
CA LYS A 53 9.41 -0.72 1.57
C LYS A 53 8.16 -0.75 2.45
N VAL A 54 7.00 -0.73 1.81
CA VAL A 54 5.69 -0.83 2.47
C VAL A 54 5.21 -2.27 2.40
N ARG A 55 4.74 -2.78 3.53
CA ARG A 55 4.08 -4.08 3.65
C ARG A 55 2.80 -3.94 4.45
N ILE A 56 1.82 -4.80 4.21
CA ILE A 56 0.64 -4.90 5.07
C ILE A 56 1.00 -5.40 6.46
N ASP A 57 0.28 -4.91 7.45
CA ASP A 57 0.40 -5.45 8.80
C ASP A 57 -0.06 -6.93 8.83
N PRO A 58 0.79 -7.86 9.30
CA PRO A 58 0.47 -9.28 9.35
C PRO A 58 -0.81 -9.60 10.15
N ASP A 59 -1.16 -8.78 11.14
CA ASP A 59 -2.34 -8.99 11.96
C ASP A 59 -3.63 -8.63 11.20
N LEU A 60 -3.58 -7.63 10.33
CA LEU A 60 -4.69 -7.26 9.45
C LEU A 60 -4.87 -8.20 8.27
N ARG A 61 -3.80 -8.86 7.83
CA ARG A 61 -3.89 -9.91 6.80
C ARG A 61 -4.84 -11.07 7.16
N LYS A 62 -5.18 -11.24 8.44
CA LYS A 62 -6.15 -12.26 8.90
C LYS A 62 -7.61 -11.81 8.79
N VAL A 63 -7.84 -10.50 8.63
CA VAL A 63 -9.17 -9.86 8.65
C VAL A 63 -9.58 -9.38 7.27
N LEU A 64 -8.59 -9.13 6.39
CA LEU A 64 -8.74 -8.82 4.95
C LEU A 64 -8.85 -10.10 4.12
#